data_AF-A0A9K3DAX4-F1
#
_entry.id   AF-A0A9K3DAX4-F1
#
_cell.length_a   1.000
_cell.length_b   1.000
_cell.length_c   1.000
_cell.angle_alpha   90.00
_cell.angle_beta   90.00
_cell.angle_gamma   90.00
#
_symmetry.space_group_name_H-M   'P 1'
#
loop_
_entity.id
_entity.type
_entity.pdbx_description
1 polymer ?
#
loop_
_entity_poly.entity_id
_entity_poly.type
_entity_poly.pdbx_seq_one_letter_code
_entity_poly.pdbx_strand_id
1 'polypeptide(L)'
;LSTIPGAFTTEMIHYVDDCHETSPIVLALSNPTSKCEIHPQQAINACPGVFYGSGSPFPKSTMPDGSKLDTAQANNLYVFPGIGLGAYICK
;
A
#
# COMPACT_ATOMS: atom_id res chain seq x y z
N LEU A 1 9.94 -2.55 -2.77
CA LEU A 1 10.17 -3.95 -3.23
C LEU A 1 11.49 -4.51 -2.70
N SER A 2 11.83 -4.24 -1.44
CA SER A 2 13.09 -4.70 -0.83
C SER A 2 12.94 -5.99 -0.05
N THR A 3 11.69 -6.38 0.29
CA THR A 3 11.37 -7.44 1.26
C THR A 3 11.96 -7.20 2.66
N ILE A 4 12.27 -5.95 2.97
CA ILE A 4 12.76 -5.52 4.29
C ILE A 4 11.56 -4.96 5.07
N PRO A 5 11.09 -5.67 6.12
CA PRO A 5 10.02 -5.17 6.96
C PRO A 5 10.45 -3.89 7.67
N GLY A 6 9.55 -2.91 7.78
CA GLY A 6 9.84 -1.64 8.46
C GLY A 6 10.80 -0.71 7.71
N ALA A 7 11.09 -1.00 6.43
CA ALA A 7 11.94 -0.13 5.62
C ALA A 7 11.35 1.27 5.41
N PHE A 8 10.02 1.41 5.49
CA PHE A 8 9.36 2.71 5.53
C PHE A 8 9.02 3.04 6.97
N THR A 9 9.58 4.12 7.49
CA THR A 9 9.31 4.58 8.85
C THR A 9 8.27 5.70 8.86
N THR A 10 7.66 5.93 10.03
CA THR A 10 6.71 7.03 10.22
C THR A 10 7.36 8.39 10.00
N GLU A 11 8.62 8.55 10.38
CA GLU A 11 9.39 9.78 10.20
C GLU A 11 9.62 10.09 8.72
N MET A 12 9.84 9.06 7.89
CA MET A 12 9.94 9.23 6.44
C MET A 12 8.62 9.72 5.85
N ILE A 13 7.48 9.19 6.32
CA ILE A 13 6.16 9.62 5.84
C ILE A 13 5.89 11.07 6.23
N HIS A 14 6.15 11.44 7.49
CA HIS A 14 6.04 12.84 7.95
C HIS A 14 6.92 13.76 7.11
N TYR A 15 8.18 13.38 6.89
CA TYR A 15 9.09 14.18 6.08
C TYR A 15 8.57 14.42 4.65
N VAL A 16 8.02 13.39 4.01
CA VAL A 16 7.45 13.52 2.65
C VAL A 16 6.20 14.40 2.66
N ASP A 17 5.33 14.25 3.66
CA ASP A 17 4.12 15.07 3.84
C ASP A 17 4.49 16.56 4.06
N ASP A 18 5.51 16.84 4.87
CA ASP A 18 5.99 18.19 5.15
C ASP A 18 6.66 18.86 3.93
N CYS A 19 7.25 18.06 3.04
CA CYS A 19 7.99 18.57 1.88
C CYS A 19 7.12 18.86 0.65
N HIS A 20 5.85 18.43 0.63
CA HIS A 20 5.00 18.48 -0.56
C HIS A 20 3.60 19.02 -0.25
N GLU A 21 3.04 19.81 -1.18
CA GLU A 21 1.68 20.36 -1.03
C GLU A 21 0.57 19.29 -1.18
N THR A 22 0.90 18.10 -1.70
CA THR A 22 -0.03 17.01 -1.95
C THR A 22 0.25 15.82 -1.04
N SER A 23 -0.81 15.13 -0.62
CA SER A 23 -0.68 13.97 0.27
C SER A 23 0.23 12.87 -0.30
N PRO A 24 1.05 12.22 0.55
CA PRO A 24 2.01 11.22 0.12
C PRO A 24 1.33 9.97 -0.44
N ILE A 25 2.01 9.31 -1.38
CA ILE A 25 1.66 7.98 -1.86
C ILE A 25 2.65 6.97 -1.28
N VAL A 26 2.15 5.98 -0.54
CA VAL A 26 2.96 4.89 0.06
C VAL A 26 2.61 3.57 -0.60
N LEU A 27 3.60 2.97 -1.28
CA LEU A 27 3.46 1.68 -1.96
C LEU A 27 4.32 0.60 -1.26
N ALA A 28 3.74 -0.08 -0.28
CA ALA A 28 4.37 -1.15 0.50
C ALA A 28 4.14 -2.52 -0.17
N LEU A 29 4.82 -2.73 -1.30
CA LEU A 29 4.50 -3.80 -2.25
C LEU A 29 5.13 -5.17 -1.94
N SER A 30 5.98 -5.27 -0.91
CA SER A 30 6.63 -6.53 -0.58
C SER A 30 5.64 -7.58 -0.04
N ASN A 31 5.83 -8.83 -0.46
CA ASN A 31 5.06 -9.99 -0.04
C ASN A 31 5.95 -11.00 0.70
N PRO A 32 5.39 -11.84 1.60
CA PRO A 32 4.04 -11.80 2.15
C PRO A 32 3.88 -10.66 3.18
N THR A 33 2.75 -10.59 3.90
CA THR A 33 2.45 -9.56 4.90
C THR A 33 3.60 -9.29 5.88
N SER A 34 4.32 -10.34 6.31
CA SER A 34 5.48 -10.22 7.23
C SER A 34 6.69 -9.50 6.64
N LYS A 35 6.68 -9.21 5.34
CA LYS A 35 7.73 -8.50 4.59
C LYS A 35 7.29 -7.12 4.11
N CYS A 36 6.09 -6.68 4.48
CA CYS A 36 5.56 -5.37 4.15
C CYS A 36 6.46 -4.25 4.69
N GLU A 37 6.79 -3.26 3.85
CA GLU A 37 7.68 -2.17 4.25
C GLU A 37 7.09 -1.31 5.39
N ILE A 38 5.77 -1.13 5.46
CA ILE A 38 5.03 -0.52 6.57
C ILE A 38 3.56 -0.95 6.52
N HIS A 39 2.93 -1.21 7.68
CA HIS A 39 1.52 -1.57 7.73
C HIS A 39 0.60 -0.37 7.43
N PRO A 40 -0.60 -0.60 6.84
CA PRO A 40 -1.50 0.49 6.44
C PRO A 40 -1.92 1.38 7.61
N GLN A 41 -2.26 0.79 8.76
CA GLN A 41 -2.65 1.56 9.94
C GLN A 41 -1.51 2.47 10.44
N GLN A 42 -0.25 2.03 10.34
CA GLN A 42 0.89 2.85 10.74
C GLN A 42 1.08 4.04 9.80
N ALA A 43 0.91 3.83 8.49
CA ALA A 43 0.98 4.90 7.50
C ALA A 43 -0.15 5.93 7.69
N ILE A 44 -1.40 5.48 7.88
CA ILE A 44 -2.56 6.36 8.12
C ILE A 44 -2.42 7.13 9.43
N ASN A 45 -1.87 6.50 10.47
CA ASN A 45 -1.60 7.19 11.73
C ASN A 45 -0.53 8.29 11.57
N ALA A 46 0.46 8.09 10.69
CA ALA A 46 1.49 9.09 10.41
C ALA A 46 0.95 10.24 9.55
N CYS A 47 0.22 9.94 8.48
CA CYS A 47 -0.42 10.93 7.64
C CYS A 47 -1.84 10.46 7.29
N PRO A 48 -2.89 11.05 7.91
CA PRO A 48 -4.28 10.66 7.64
C PRO A 48 -4.71 10.77 6.17
N GLY A 49 -4.07 11.66 5.40
CA GLY A 49 -4.34 11.86 3.98
C GLY A 49 -3.58 10.92 3.04
N VAL A 50 -2.76 10.01 3.57
CA VAL A 50 -1.88 9.15 2.75
C VAL A 50 -2.68 8.26 1.78
N PHE A 51 -2.25 8.23 0.52
CA PHE A 51 -2.71 7.21 -0.42
C PHE A 51 -1.86 5.96 -0.24
N TYR A 52 -2.47 4.88 0.24
CA TYR A 52 -1.75 3.65 0.58
C TYR A 52 -2.12 2.49 -0.34
N GLY A 53 -1.11 1.76 -0.83
CA GLY A 53 -1.26 0.49 -1.54
C GLY A 53 -0.24 -0.54 -1.04
N SER A 54 -0.67 -1.81 -0.94
CA SER A 54 0.19 -2.90 -0.47
C SER A 54 0.17 -4.12 -1.39
N GLY A 55 1.24 -4.92 -1.35
CA GLY A 55 1.29 -6.15 -2.14
C GLY A 55 0.42 -7.26 -1.54
N SER A 56 0.42 -7.37 -0.22
CA SER A 56 -0.30 -8.39 0.56
C SER A 56 -1.61 -7.82 1.12
N PRO A 57 -2.64 -8.67 1.34
CA PRO A 57 -3.90 -8.20 1.89
C PRO A 57 -3.74 -7.78 3.36
N PHE A 58 -4.51 -6.78 3.76
CA PHE A 58 -4.64 -6.31 5.13
C PHE A 58 -6.12 -6.11 5.50
N PRO A 59 -6.49 -6.23 6.79
CA PRO A 59 -7.80 -5.83 7.25
C PRO A 59 -8.03 -4.32 7.04
N LYS A 60 -9.29 -3.88 7.19
CA LYS A 60 -9.64 -2.47 7.13
C LYS A 60 -8.88 -1.68 8.20
N SER A 61 -8.40 -0.51 7.80
CA SER A 61 -7.78 0.45 8.71
C SER A 61 -8.83 1.39 9.30
N THR A 62 -8.53 2.00 10.44
CA THR A 62 -9.40 2.98 11.11
C THR A 62 -8.88 4.38 10.85
N MET A 63 -9.75 5.26 10.35
CA MET A 63 -9.47 6.67 10.11
C MET A 63 -9.62 7.49 11.39
N PRO A 64 -9.08 8.73 11.46
CA PRO A 64 -9.21 9.58 12.65
C PRO A 64 -10.66 9.93 13.04
N ASP A 65 -11.58 9.96 12.07
CA ASP A 65 -13.02 10.17 12.29
C ASP A 65 -13.75 8.90 12.76
N GLY A 66 -13.03 7.79 12.95
CA GLY A 66 -13.56 6.48 13.36
C GLY A 66 -14.08 5.62 12.22
N SER A 67 -14.13 6.14 10.98
CA SER A 67 -14.55 5.35 9.82
C SER A 67 -13.54 4.25 9.48
N LYS A 68 -13.99 3.24 8.72
CA LYS A 68 -13.16 2.11 8.29
C LYS A 68 -12.79 2.27 6.82
N LEU A 69 -11.50 2.25 6.52
CA LEU A 69 -10.96 2.35 5.18
C LEU A 69 -10.47 0.97 4.70
N ASP A 70 -10.91 0.55 3.51
CA ASP A 70 -10.38 -0.63 2.84
C ASP A 70 -8.96 -0.37 2.35
N THR A 71 -8.06 -1.31 2.63
CA THR A 71 -6.67 -1.20 2.21
C THR A 71 -6.53 -1.68 0.77
N ALA A 72 -6.03 -0.83 -0.12
CA ALA A 72 -5.82 -1.22 -1.52
C ALA A 72 -4.70 -2.27 -1.64
N GLN A 73 -4.99 -3.35 -2.38
CA GLN A 73 -4.00 -4.36 -2.73
C GLN A 73 -3.49 -4.12 -4.16
N ALA A 74 -2.30 -3.56 -4.28
CA ALA A 74 -1.60 -3.34 -5.54
C ALA A 74 -0.75 -4.59 -5.88
N ASN A 75 -1.39 -5.61 -6.41
CA ASN A 75 -0.77 -6.91 -6.69
C ASN A 75 -0.94 -7.32 -8.16
N ASN A 76 0.05 -8.05 -8.69
CA ASN A 76 0.04 -8.58 -10.06
C ASN A 76 -1.13 -9.56 -10.33
N LEU A 77 -1.78 -10.09 -9.28
CA LEU A 77 -3.03 -10.83 -9.34
C LEU A 77 -4.10 -10.13 -10.17
N TYR A 78 -4.15 -8.80 -10.18
CA TYR A 78 -5.13 -8.04 -10.96
C TYR A 78 -4.81 -7.96 -12.46
N VAL A 79 -3.60 -8.36 -12.87
CA VAL A 79 -3.10 -8.19 -14.24
C VAL A 79 -2.90 -9.54 -14.94
N PHE A 80 -2.21 -10.48 -14.30
CA PHE A 80 -1.86 -11.75 -14.94
C PHE A 80 -3.03 -12.59 -15.46
N PRO A 81 -4.20 -12.66 -14.78
CA PRO A 81 -5.36 -13.37 -15.33
C PRO A 81 -5.85 -12.78 -16.66
N GLY A 82 -5.91 -11.46 -16.77
CA GLY A 82 -6.34 -10.77 -17.98
C GLY A 82 -5.35 -10.97 -19.13
N ILE A 83 -4.05 -10.82 -18.84
CA ILE A 83 -2.99 -11.10 -19.82
C ILE A 83 -3.05 -12.55 -20.30
N GLY A 84 -3.16 -13.50 -19.37
CA GLY A 84 -3.20 -14.93 -19.69
C GLY A 84 -4.40 -15.30 -20.55
N LEU A 85 -5.59 -14.80 -20.21
CA LEU A 85 -6.81 -15.02 -21.00
C LEU A 85 -6.70 -14.42 -22.40
N GLY A 86 -6.25 -13.17 -22.51
CA GLY A 86 -6.08 -12.49 -23.79
C GLY A 86 -5.10 -13.23 -24.72
N ALA A 87 -3.95 -13.63 -24.19
CA ALA A 87 -2.95 -14.40 -24.93
C ALA A 87 -3.45 -15.80 -25.35
N TYR A 88 -4.38 -16.39 -24.60
CA TYR A 88 -4.98 -17.69 -24.96
C TYR A 88 -6.03 -17.56 -26.07
N ILE A 89 -6.91 -16.57 -25.99
CA ILE A 89 -8.02 -16.38 -26.94
C ILE A 89 -7.53 -15.88 -28.30
N CYS A 90 -6.50 -15.03 -28.34
CA CYS A 90 -5.98 -14.47 -29.60
C CYS A 90 -5.06 -15.43 -30.39
N LYS A 91 -5.03 -16.70 -30.02
CA LYS A 91 -4.34 -17.75 -30.79
C LYS A 91 -5.12 -18.12 -32.05
#